data_AF-A0A416JE72-F1
#
_entry.id   AF-A0A416JE72-F1
#
_cell.length_a   1.000
_cell.length_b   1.000
_cell.length_c   1.000
_cell.angle_alpha   90.00
_cell.angle_beta   90.00
_cell.angle_gamma   90.00
#
_symmetry.space_group_name_H-M   'P 1'
#
loop_
_entity.id
_entity.type
_entity.pdbx_description
1 polymer ?
#
loop_
_entity_poly.entity_id
_entity_poly.type
_entity_poly.pdbx_seq_one_letter_code
_entity_poly.pdbx_strand_id
1 'polypeptide(L)'
;LGKTAFGIQVNDRFQQDEADDILTYLTESEIVDHKAVNIFIEDAYCIDTYRPCYATLVPKMIRGKYRVYLHLTVEGKAKVKYDKYGNLRHKYGKGMIGADIGTQTVAYTSDTEVGLKNLSERGNSIQTSERKERLLYRAMDRSRRSTNSQNYNTDGTVKKGYRSWKYSNYYKKLKAKHSELCRINAVNRQLAINEDANHLRSLGDIFVT
;
A
#
# COMPACT_ATOMS: atom_id res chain seq x y z
N LEU A 1 3.34 37.02 5.19
CA LEU A 1 3.58 35.60 5.56
C LEU A 1 2.25 35.04 6.04
N GLY A 2 1.50 34.38 5.15
CA GLY A 2 0.19 33.85 5.48
C GLY A 2 0.32 32.75 6.53
N LYS A 3 -0.41 32.87 7.66
CA LYS A 3 -0.63 31.78 8.61
C LYS A 3 -1.18 30.60 7.81
N THR A 4 -0.31 29.66 7.45
CA THR A 4 -0.76 28.35 6.99
C THR A 4 -1.23 27.67 8.27
N ALA A 5 -2.52 27.76 8.57
CA ALA A 5 -3.08 26.96 9.64
C ALA A 5 -2.79 25.50 9.26
N PHE A 6 -1.97 24.82 10.05
CA PHE A 6 -1.86 23.36 9.98
C PHE A 6 -3.22 22.81 10.41
N GLY A 7 -4.11 22.61 9.44
CA GLY A 7 -5.38 21.93 9.65
C GLY A 7 -5.21 20.44 9.41
N ILE A 8 -5.80 19.62 10.27
CA ILE A 8 -5.96 18.19 10.00
C ILE A 8 -7.06 18.07 8.96
N GLN A 9 -6.73 17.63 7.75
CA GLN A 9 -7.74 17.29 6.76
C GLN A 9 -8.27 15.88 7.05
N VAL A 10 -9.33 15.83 7.85
CA VAL A 10 -10.04 14.58 8.16
C VAL A 10 -11.11 14.34 7.10
N ASN A 11 -11.09 13.17 6.46
CA ASN A 11 -12.00 12.87 5.33
C ASN A 11 -13.07 11.84 5.68
N ASP A 12 -12.89 11.07 6.75
CA ASP A 12 -13.85 10.06 7.17
C ASP A 12 -13.85 9.91 8.70
N ARG A 13 -14.88 9.25 9.23
CA ARG A 13 -15.04 9.01 10.67
C ARG A 13 -13.87 8.23 11.28
N PHE A 14 -13.30 7.28 10.55
CA PHE A 14 -12.16 6.51 11.05
C PHE A 14 -10.94 7.41 11.30
N GLN A 15 -10.65 8.31 10.36
CA GLN A 15 -9.58 9.30 10.51
C GLN A 15 -9.87 10.28 11.66
N GLN A 16 -11.14 10.63 11.87
CA GLN A 16 -11.56 11.49 12.97
C GLN A 16 -11.30 10.81 14.32
N ASP A 17 -11.82 9.59 14.49
CA ASP A 17 -11.70 8.82 15.73
C ASP A 17 -10.23 8.54 16.09
N GLU A 18 -9.36 8.30 15.10
CA GLU A 18 -7.91 8.14 15.32
C GLU A 18 -7.24 9.45 15.73
N ALA A 19 -7.59 10.56 15.07
CA ALA A 19 -7.00 11.88 15.37
C ALA A 19 -7.43 12.39 16.74
N ASP A 20 -8.70 12.18 17.12
CA ASP A 20 -9.25 12.58 18.40
C ASP A 20 -8.54 11.86 19.55
N ASP A 21 -8.36 10.54 19.45
CA ASP A 21 -7.65 9.76 20.47
C ASP A 21 -6.19 10.19 20.66
N ILE A 22 -5.48 10.44 19.56
CA ILE A 22 -4.11 10.96 19.61
C ILE A 22 -4.10 12.35 20.29
N LEU A 23 -5.06 13.22 19.95
CA LEU A 23 -5.15 14.55 20.53
C LEU A 23 -5.52 14.50 22.01
N THR A 24 -6.41 13.59 22.41
CA THR A 24 -6.74 13.32 23.82
C THR A 24 -5.49 12.88 24.57
N TYR A 25 -4.72 11.92 24.04
CA TYR A 25 -3.45 11.53 24.66
C TYR A 25 -2.49 12.71 24.81
N LEU A 26 -2.29 13.51 23.76
CA LEU A 26 -1.39 14.65 23.80
C LEU A 26 -1.82 15.74 24.79
N THR A 27 -3.14 15.87 25.04
CA THR A 27 -3.69 16.85 25.98
C THR A 27 -3.61 16.36 27.42
N GLU A 28 -3.79 15.06 27.66
CA GLU A 28 -3.97 14.47 28.99
C GLU A 28 -2.97 13.34 29.28
N SER A 29 -1.77 13.40 28.69
CA SER A 29 -0.79 12.31 28.70
C SER A 29 -0.49 11.72 30.08
N GLU A 30 -0.27 12.55 31.10
CA GLU A 30 0.00 12.08 32.47
C GLU A 30 -1.18 11.28 33.05
N ILE A 31 -2.41 11.72 32.79
CA ILE A 31 -3.63 11.08 33.29
C ILE A 31 -3.81 9.73 32.58
N VAL A 32 -3.61 9.70 31.26
CA VAL A 32 -3.75 8.48 30.45
C VAL A 32 -2.68 7.45 30.83
N ASP A 33 -1.42 7.88 30.97
CA ASP A 33 -0.30 7.01 31.36
C ASP A 33 -0.51 6.44 32.76
N HIS A 34 -0.90 7.27 33.74
CA HIS A 34 -1.18 6.81 35.11
C HIS A 34 -2.35 5.83 35.16
N LYS A 35 -3.42 6.09 34.39
CA LYS A 35 -4.55 5.17 34.25
C LYS A 35 -4.11 3.84 33.64
N ALA A 36 -3.26 3.86 32.61
CA ALA A 36 -2.77 2.65 31.97
C ALA A 36 -1.91 1.80 32.91
N VAL A 37 -1.02 2.43 33.68
CA VAL A 37 -0.18 1.74 34.68
C VAL A 37 -1.04 1.14 35.78
N ASN A 38 -2.00 1.89 36.33
CA ASN A 38 -2.86 1.38 37.40
C ASN A 38 -3.69 0.18 36.96
N ILE A 39 -4.32 0.24 35.78
CA ILE A 39 -5.09 -0.90 35.24
C ILE A 39 -4.18 -2.10 34.99
N PHE A 40 -2.95 -1.88 34.52
CA PHE A 40 -2.01 -2.98 34.35
C PHE A 40 -1.62 -3.62 35.69
N ILE A 41 -1.41 -2.83 36.75
CA ILE A 41 -1.08 -3.33 38.09
C ILE A 41 -2.27 -4.08 38.71
N GLU A 42 -3.48 -3.55 38.58
CA GLU A 42 -4.69 -4.09 39.21
C GLU A 42 -5.25 -5.31 38.46
N ASP A 43 -5.34 -5.23 37.14
CA ASP A 43 -6.06 -6.21 36.30
C ASP A 43 -5.12 -7.07 35.42
N ALA A 44 -3.80 -6.81 35.44
CA ALA A 44 -2.81 -7.44 34.55
C ALA A 44 -3.16 -7.30 33.05
N TYR A 45 -3.85 -6.22 32.69
CA TYR A 45 -4.36 -5.95 31.34
C TYR A 45 -3.84 -4.62 30.78
N CYS A 46 -3.36 -4.62 29.53
CA CYS A 46 -2.92 -3.40 28.85
C CYS A 46 -4.07 -2.72 28.12
N ILE A 47 -4.25 -1.42 28.37
CA ILE A 47 -5.21 -0.58 27.64
C ILE A 47 -4.55 0.16 26.48
N ASP A 48 -5.34 0.49 25.47
CA ASP A 48 -4.89 1.30 24.35
C ASP A 48 -4.79 2.78 24.78
N THR A 49 -3.57 3.34 24.78
CA THR A 49 -3.31 4.74 25.20
C THR A 49 -3.35 5.72 24.03
N TYR A 50 -3.17 5.23 22.79
CA TYR A 50 -3.02 6.06 21.59
C TYR A 50 -1.83 7.03 21.66
N ARG A 51 -0.81 6.66 22.45
CA ARG A 51 0.46 7.37 22.53
C ARG A 51 1.20 7.34 21.19
N PRO A 52 1.58 8.49 20.60
CA PRO A 52 2.52 8.50 19.48
C PRO A 52 3.92 8.07 19.94
N CYS A 53 4.44 6.98 19.39
CA CYS A 53 5.73 6.41 19.79
C CYS A 53 6.85 6.83 18.85
N TYR A 54 6.60 6.74 17.53
CA TYR A 54 7.62 6.96 16.51
C TYR A 54 7.08 7.78 15.35
N ALA A 55 7.94 8.62 14.79
CA ALA A 55 7.63 9.42 13.62
C ALA A 55 8.67 9.14 12.52
N THR A 56 8.21 8.61 11.39
CA THR A 56 9.07 8.29 10.24
C THR A 56 8.74 9.20 9.06
N LEU A 57 9.76 9.87 8.51
CA LEU A 57 9.63 10.56 7.23
C LEU A 57 9.70 9.57 6.07
N VAL A 58 8.64 9.51 5.27
CA VAL A 58 8.52 8.60 4.13
C VAL A 58 8.46 9.42 2.85
N PRO A 59 9.61 9.67 2.21
CA PRO A 59 9.64 10.32 0.92
C PRO A 59 9.16 9.40 -0.20
N LYS A 60 8.29 9.91 -1.09
CA LYS A 60 7.79 9.18 -2.26
C LYS A 60 7.78 10.08 -3.50
N MET A 61 8.21 9.53 -4.64
CA MET A 61 8.02 10.16 -5.94
C MET A 61 6.66 9.73 -6.51
N ILE A 62 5.72 10.66 -6.67
CA ILE A 62 4.38 10.39 -7.19
C ILE A 62 4.07 11.38 -8.32
N ARG A 63 3.72 10.86 -9.51
CA ARG A 63 3.40 11.69 -10.70
C ARG A 63 4.47 12.75 -11.00
N GLY A 64 5.75 12.37 -10.82
CA GLY A 64 6.90 13.24 -11.06
C GLY A 64 7.16 14.33 -10.01
N LYS A 65 6.42 14.32 -8.89
CA LYS A 65 6.63 15.24 -7.76
C LYS A 65 7.07 14.46 -6.53
N TYR A 66 8.05 15.01 -5.80
CA TYR A 66 8.44 14.48 -4.49
C TYR A 66 7.38 14.86 -3.46
N ARG A 67 6.91 13.88 -2.70
CA ARG A 67 5.95 14.05 -1.62
C ARG A 67 6.53 13.40 -0.38
N VAL A 68 6.61 14.16 0.71
CA VAL A 68 7.11 13.66 1.99
C VAL A 68 5.91 13.43 2.90
N TYR A 69 5.78 12.22 3.41
CA TYR A 69 4.75 11.84 4.37
C TYR A 69 5.38 11.67 5.76
N LEU A 70 4.66 12.05 6.81
CA LEU A 70 5.00 11.68 8.18
C LEU A 70 4.14 10.47 8.55
N HIS A 71 4.77 9.34 8.80
CA HIS A 71 4.10 8.15 9.34
C HIS A 71 4.28 8.16 10.86
N LEU A 72 3.18 8.33 11.59
CA LEU A 72 3.15 8.19 13.04
C LEU A 72 2.81 6.74 13.38
N THR A 73 3.62 6.14 14.25
CA THR A 73 3.31 4.86 14.90
C THR A 73 2.75 5.17 16.26
N VAL A 74 1.58 4.61 16.54
CA VAL A 74 0.77 4.92 17.72
C VAL A 74 0.50 3.62 18.48
N GLU A 75 0.51 3.69 19.80
CA GLU A 75 0.14 2.58 20.67
C GLU A 75 -1.36 2.29 20.60
N GLY A 76 -1.73 1.01 20.57
CA GLY A 76 -3.11 0.58 20.72
C GLY A 76 -3.74 0.01 19.45
N LYS A 77 -5.02 -0.33 19.55
CA LYS A 77 -5.79 -0.95 18.47
C LYS A 77 -6.32 0.10 17.49
N ALA A 78 -6.24 -0.22 16.20
CA ALA A 78 -6.83 0.60 15.16
C ALA A 78 -8.34 0.75 15.34
N LYS A 79 -8.85 1.95 15.10
CA LYS A 79 -10.28 2.26 15.14
C LYS A 79 -11.06 1.44 14.13
N VAL A 80 -12.32 1.22 14.47
CA VAL A 80 -13.22 0.47 13.63
C VAL A 80 -13.61 1.30 12.42
N LYS A 81 -13.57 0.69 11.22
CA LYS A 81 -14.02 1.36 9.99
C LYS A 81 -15.50 1.12 9.77
N TYR A 82 -16.22 2.21 9.48
CA TYR A 82 -17.63 2.19 9.13
C TYR A 82 -17.84 2.45 7.64
N ASP A 83 -18.90 1.89 7.08
CA ASP A 83 -19.40 2.27 5.77
C ASP A 83 -20.19 3.60 5.85
N LYS A 84 -20.64 4.09 4.69
CA LYS A 84 -21.42 5.34 4.60
C LYS A 84 -22.80 5.29 5.28
N TYR A 85 -23.25 4.10 5.70
CA TYR A 85 -24.52 3.86 6.37
C TYR A 85 -24.34 3.59 7.87
N GLY A 86 -23.11 3.62 8.39
CA GLY A 86 -22.79 3.38 9.80
C GLY A 86 -22.61 1.91 10.17
N ASN A 87 -22.60 0.98 9.21
CA ASN A 87 -22.31 -0.43 9.48
C ASN A 87 -20.81 -0.69 9.51
N LEU A 88 -20.38 -1.76 10.19
CA LEU A 88 -19.01 -2.23 10.13
C LEU A 88 -18.61 -2.50 8.67
N ARG A 89 -17.56 -1.82 8.21
CA ARG A 89 -17.06 -1.96 6.84
C ARG A 89 -16.55 -3.36 6.56
N HIS A 90 -15.90 -3.97 7.55
CA HIS A 90 -15.36 -5.32 7.47
C HIS A 90 -16.09 -6.19 8.49
N LYS A 91 -16.68 -7.27 8.02
CA LYS A 91 -17.34 -8.29 8.84
C LYS A 91 -16.38 -9.44 9.03
N TYR A 92 -16.40 -10.06 10.20
CA TYR A 92 -15.63 -11.25 10.50
C TYR A 92 -16.55 -12.46 10.46
N GLY A 93 -16.19 -13.47 9.69
CA GLY A 93 -16.86 -14.75 9.65
C GLY A 93 -16.41 -15.65 10.80
N LYS A 94 -17.10 -16.78 10.96
CA LYS A 94 -16.69 -17.87 11.85
C LYS A 94 -16.72 -19.17 11.05
N GLY A 95 -15.71 -20.00 11.24
CA GLY A 95 -15.58 -21.27 10.52
C GLY A 95 -14.21 -21.42 9.86
N MET A 96 -14.07 -22.54 9.16
CA MET A 96 -12.82 -22.93 8.51
C MET A 96 -12.83 -22.52 7.03
N ILE A 97 -11.70 -22.00 6.57
CA ILE A 97 -11.43 -21.70 5.18
C ILE A 97 -10.25 -22.57 4.76
N GLY A 98 -10.47 -23.46 3.80
CA GLY A 98 -9.40 -24.17 3.11
C GLY A 98 -8.98 -23.36 1.88
N ALA A 99 -7.68 -23.12 1.68
CA ALA A 99 -7.20 -22.40 0.50
C ALA A 99 -5.89 -22.95 -0.04
N ASP A 100 -5.85 -23.21 -1.35
CA ASP A 100 -4.64 -23.54 -2.08
C ASP A 100 -4.14 -22.28 -2.81
N ILE A 101 -2.97 -21.79 -2.39
CA ILE A 101 -2.38 -20.55 -2.91
C ILE A 101 -1.32 -20.92 -3.96
N GLY A 102 -1.75 -20.89 -5.22
CA GLY A 102 -0.85 -21.01 -6.36
C GLY A 102 -0.07 -19.72 -6.65
N THR A 103 0.76 -19.77 -7.69
CA THR A 103 1.60 -18.61 -8.09
C THR A 103 0.80 -17.47 -8.72
N GLN A 104 -0.31 -17.80 -9.39
CA GLN A 104 -1.15 -16.84 -10.11
C GLN A 104 -2.58 -16.79 -9.60
N THR A 105 -3.03 -17.84 -8.92
CA THR A 105 -4.42 -18.00 -8.49
C THR A 105 -4.48 -18.53 -7.08
N VAL A 106 -5.52 -18.13 -6.35
CA VAL A 106 -5.92 -18.77 -5.10
C VAL A 106 -7.25 -19.50 -5.31
N ALA A 107 -7.26 -20.79 -5.00
CA ALA A 107 -8.49 -21.56 -4.86
C ALA A 107 -8.85 -21.60 -3.38
N TYR A 108 -10.11 -21.37 -3.01
CA TYR A 108 -10.55 -21.44 -1.63
C TYR A 108 -11.94 -22.03 -1.51
N THR A 109 -12.21 -22.63 -0.36
CA THR A 109 -13.50 -23.19 0.02
C THR A 109 -13.81 -22.81 1.47
N SER A 110 -15.07 -22.51 1.74
CA SER A 110 -15.65 -22.35 3.07
C SER A 110 -16.99 -23.08 3.12
N ASP A 111 -17.67 -23.03 4.26
CA ASP A 111 -19.02 -23.59 4.41
C ASP A 111 -20.06 -22.88 3.52
N THR A 112 -19.80 -21.64 3.10
CA THR A 112 -20.75 -20.80 2.36
C THR A 112 -20.43 -20.67 0.87
N GLU A 113 -19.16 -20.77 0.48
CA GLU A 113 -18.76 -20.57 -0.91
C GLU A 113 -17.45 -21.28 -1.28
N VAL A 114 -17.26 -21.48 -2.59
CA VAL A 114 -16.02 -21.94 -3.21
C VAL A 114 -15.63 -20.94 -4.30
N GLY A 115 -14.34 -20.64 -4.42
CA GLY A 115 -13.86 -19.65 -5.36
C GLY A 115 -12.48 -19.96 -5.93
N LEU A 116 -12.26 -19.51 -7.17
CA LEU A 116 -10.95 -19.46 -7.81
C LEU A 116 -10.72 -18.02 -8.27
N LYS A 117 -9.68 -17.38 -7.76
CA LYS A 117 -9.39 -15.96 -8.03
C LYS A 117 -7.96 -15.77 -8.49
N ASN A 118 -7.76 -14.91 -9.49
CA ASN A 118 -6.42 -14.46 -9.88
C ASN A 118 -5.85 -13.55 -8.79
N LEU A 119 -4.65 -13.87 -8.33
CA LEU A 119 -3.90 -13.04 -7.39
C LEU A 119 -3.52 -11.72 -8.06
N SER A 120 -3.50 -10.65 -7.26
CA SER A 120 -2.97 -9.35 -7.67
C SER A 120 -3.76 -8.63 -8.78
N GLU A 121 -4.98 -9.07 -9.11
CA GLU A 121 -5.84 -8.38 -10.08
C GLU A 121 -6.73 -7.33 -9.42
N ARG A 122 -6.56 -6.07 -9.82
CA ARG A 122 -7.40 -4.95 -9.37
C ARG A 122 -7.50 -3.88 -10.45
N GLY A 123 -8.71 -3.66 -10.95
CA GLY A 123 -8.98 -2.73 -12.04
C GLY A 123 -8.69 -3.34 -13.41
N ASN A 124 -7.50 -3.09 -13.97
CA ASN A 124 -7.10 -3.70 -15.24
C ASN A 124 -6.63 -5.14 -15.00
N SER A 125 -6.82 -6.03 -15.98
CA SER A 125 -6.21 -7.35 -15.96
C SER A 125 -4.68 -7.26 -15.94
N ILE A 126 -4.02 -8.30 -15.40
CA ILE A 126 -2.55 -8.37 -15.36
C ILE A 126 -1.97 -8.26 -16.77
N GLN A 127 -2.54 -8.99 -17.74
CA GLN A 127 -2.06 -9.03 -19.12
C GLN A 127 -2.09 -7.64 -19.77
N THR A 128 -3.13 -6.86 -19.47
CA THR A 128 -3.26 -5.48 -19.98
C THR A 128 -2.18 -4.57 -19.39
N SER A 129 -1.94 -4.69 -18.08
CA SER A 129 -0.95 -3.89 -17.37
C SER A 129 0.48 -4.22 -17.82
N GLU A 130 0.81 -5.51 -17.94
CA GLU A 130 2.09 -5.99 -18.44
C GLU A 130 2.34 -5.62 -19.90
N ARG A 131 1.30 -5.67 -20.75
CA ARG A 131 1.40 -5.22 -22.14
C ARG A 131 1.77 -3.73 -22.20
N LYS A 132 1.13 -2.88 -21.40
CA LYS A 132 1.44 -1.43 -21.35
C LYS A 132 2.88 -1.19 -20.89
N GLU A 133 3.33 -1.90 -19.86
CA GLU A 133 4.70 -1.82 -19.35
C GLU A 133 5.72 -2.23 -20.43
N ARG A 134 5.49 -3.37 -21.09
CA ARG A 134 6.32 -3.89 -22.18
C ARG A 134 6.43 -2.90 -23.35
N LEU A 135 5.33 -2.26 -23.73
CA LEU A 135 5.32 -1.28 -24.82
C LEU A 135 6.16 -0.04 -24.47
N LEU A 136 6.05 0.47 -23.24
CA LEU A 136 6.88 1.57 -22.76
C LEU A 136 8.36 1.18 -22.71
N TYR A 137 8.66 0.00 -22.17
CA TYR A 137 10.02 -0.51 -22.07
C TYR A 137 10.67 -0.67 -23.46
N ARG A 138 9.95 -1.21 -24.44
CA ARG A 138 10.41 -1.32 -25.83
C ARG A 138 10.63 0.06 -26.48
N ALA A 139 9.75 1.03 -26.21
CA ALA A 139 9.93 2.40 -26.71
C ALA A 139 11.16 3.10 -26.10
N MET A 140 11.40 2.87 -24.81
CA MET A 140 12.61 3.32 -24.11
C MET A 140 13.86 2.70 -24.74
N ASP A 141 13.85 1.39 -24.98
CA ASP A 141 14.98 0.69 -25.58
C ASP A 141 15.30 1.22 -27.00
N ARG A 142 14.29 1.42 -27.85
CA ARG A 142 14.47 2.04 -29.18
C ARG A 142 15.09 3.44 -29.11
N SER A 143 14.58 4.28 -28.21
CA SER A 143 15.11 5.64 -28.01
C SER A 143 16.57 5.61 -27.53
N ARG A 144 16.88 4.73 -26.57
CA ARG A 144 18.24 4.54 -26.06
C ARG A 144 19.18 4.05 -27.17
N ARG A 145 18.75 3.11 -28.00
CA ARG A 145 19.54 2.60 -29.15
C ARG A 145 19.83 3.68 -30.16
N SER A 146 18.82 4.45 -30.56
CA SER A 146 18.97 5.55 -31.52
C SER A 146 19.94 6.63 -31.02
N THR A 147 19.88 6.99 -29.73
CA THR A 147 20.76 8.02 -29.16
C THR A 147 22.18 7.51 -28.85
N ASN A 148 22.39 6.19 -28.81
CA ASN A 148 23.66 5.57 -28.41
C ASN A 148 24.08 4.45 -29.36
N SER A 149 23.93 4.65 -30.67
CA SER A 149 24.23 3.63 -31.68
C SER A 149 25.65 3.08 -31.56
N GLN A 150 26.61 3.92 -31.15
CA GLN A 150 28.00 3.55 -30.95
C GLN A 150 28.21 2.45 -29.90
N ASN A 151 27.28 2.30 -28.95
CA ASN A 151 27.36 1.33 -27.85
C ASN A 151 26.85 -0.08 -28.25
N TYR A 152 26.33 -0.26 -29.47
CA TYR A 152 25.76 -1.53 -29.93
C TYR A 152 26.59 -2.14 -31.06
N ASN A 153 26.64 -3.46 -31.10
CA ASN A 153 27.16 -4.24 -32.20
C ASN A 153 26.16 -4.27 -33.36
N THR A 154 26.62 -4.74 -34.53
CA THR A 154 25.77 -4.94 -35.71
C THR A 154 24.63 -5.93 -35.48
N ASP A 155 24.83 -6.94 -34.61
CA ASP A 155 23.81 -7.90 -34.18
C ASP A 155 22.82 -7.33 -33.13
N GLY A 156 22.97 -6.06 -32.74
CA GLY A 156 22.12 -5.39 -31.75
C GLY A 156 22.46 -5.73 -30.29
N THR A 157 23.49 -6.53 -30.01
CA THR A 157 24.00 -6.74 -28.65
C THR A 157 24.76 -5.50 -28.17
N VAL A 158 24.87 -5.33 -26.84
CA VAL A 158 25.57 -4.16 -26.29
C VAL A 158 27.06 -4.47 -26.15
N LYS A 159 27.93 -3.64 -26.76
CA LYS A 159 29.40 -3.81 -26.76
C LYS A 159 29.97 -3.96 -25.36
N LYS A 160 30.87 -4.91 -25.09
CA LYS A 160 31.48 -5.08 -23.75
C LYS A 160 32.34 -3.86 -23.35
N GLY A 161 32.52 -3.65 -22.04
CA GLY A 161 33.33 -2.57 -21.48
C GLY A 161 32.55 -1.35 -20.99
N TYR A 162 33.29 -0.32 -20.55
CA TYR A 162 32.74 0.96 -20.10
C TYR A 162 32.02 1.68 -21.24
N ARG A 163 30.85 2.25 -20.94
CA ARG A 163 29.97 2.88 -21.93
C ARG A 163 29.35 4.13 -21.32
N SER A 164 29.38 5.22 -22.09
CA SER A 164 28.60 6.43 -21.78
C SER A 164 27.20 6.30 -22.35
N TRP A 165 26.17 6.60 -21.54
CA TRP A 165 24.77 6.55 -21.95
C TRP A 165 24.17 7.95 -21.99
N LYS A 166 23.77 8.39 -23.17
CA LYS A 166 23.01 9.62 -23.39
C LYS A 166 21.52 9.31 -23.47
N TYR A 167 20.73 9.98 -22.64
CA TYR A 167 19.27 9.81 -22.62
C TYR A 167 18.58 11.05 -23.17
N SER A 168 17.88 10.88 -24.30
CA SER A 168 17.09 11.94 -24.93
C SER A 168 15.95 12.42 -24.01
N ASN A 169 15.43 13.61 -24.26
CA ASN A 169 14.26 14.12 -23.54
C ASN A 169 13.04 13.22 -23.74
N TYR A 170 12.90 12.60 -24.93
CA TYR A 170 11.86 11.61 -25.20
C TYR A 170 12.03 10.35 -24.33
N TYR A 171 13.25 9.81 -24.21
CA TYR A 171 13.54 8.70 -23.31
C TYR A 171 13.16 9.03 -21.86
N LYS A 172 13.56 10.20 -21.36
CA LYS A 172 13.25 10.64 -19.99
C LYS A 172 11.74 10.69 -19.74
N LYS A 173 10.96 11.21 -20.69
CA LYS A 173 9.49 11.22 -20.63
C LYS A 173 8.91 9.81 -20.59
N LEU A 174 9.39 8.89 -21.41
CA LEU A 174 8.95 7.49 -21.40
C LEU A 174 9.31 6.79 -20.07
N LYS A 175 10.52 7.01 -19.55
CA LYS A 175 10.96 6.46 -18.26
C LYS A 175 10.06 6.95 -17.13
N ALA A 176 9.68 8.23 -17.12
CA ALA A 176 8.75 8.76 -16.13
C ALA A 176 7.37 8.09 -16.21
N LYS A 177 6.83 7.88 -17.41
CA LYS A 177 5.56 7.15 -17.62
C LYS A 177 5.66 5.70 -17.15
N HIS A 178 6.75 5.02 -17.49
CA HIS A 178 7.01 3.64 -17.07
C HIS A 178 7.08 3.52 -15.54
N SER A 179 7.83 4.39 -14.89
CA SER A 179 7.97 4.42 -13.43
C SER A 179 6.62 4.63 -12.72
N GLU A 180 5.82 5.58 -13.20
CA GLU A 180 4.49 5.84 -12.63
C GLU A 180 3.53 4.66 -12.84
N LEU A 181 3.58 4.00 -14.01
CA LEU A 181 2.81 2.79 -14.27
C LEU A 181 3.21 1.66 -13.31
N CYS A 182 4.51 1.40 -13.14
CA CYS A 182 5.01 0.38 -12.20
C CYS A 182 4.58 0.69 -10.76
N ARG A 183 4.64 1.96 -10.35
CA ARG A 183 4.20 2.42 -9.02
C ARG A 183 2.71 2.16 -8.79
N ILE A 184 1.87 2.48 -9.77
CA ILE A 184 0.42 2.20 -9.71
C ILE A 184 0.17 0.70 -9.64
N ASN A 185 0.84 -0.08 -10.49
CA ASN A 185 0.69 -1.54 -10.50
C ASN A 185 1.09 -2.13 -9.14
N ALA A 186 2.23 -1.75 -8.57
CA ALA A 186 2.68 -2.23 -7.26
C ALA A 186 1.66 -1.95 -6.14
N VAL A 187 1.10 -0.73 -6.09
CA VAL A 187 0.05 -0.38 -5.12
C VAL A 187 -1.22 -1.19 -5.36
N ASN A 188 -1.63 -1.36 -6.62
CA ASN A 188 -2.82 -2.15 -6.94
C ASN A 188 -2.67 -3.62 -6.55
N ARG A 189 -1.49 -4.23 -6.73
CA ARG A 189 -1.24 -5.61 -6.28
C ARG A 189 -1.40 -5.75 -4.77
N GLN A 190 -0.81 -4.83 -3.99
CA GLN A 190 -0.96 -4.83 -2.54
C GLN A 190 -2.42 -4.68 -2.12
N LEU A 191 -3.15 -3.76 -2.76
CA LEU A 191 -4.56 -3.53 -2.45
C LEU A 191 -5.43 -4.74 -2.84
N ALA A 192 -5.16 -5.39 -3.97
CA ALA A 192 -5.86 -6.60 -4.39
C ALA A 192 -5.72 -7.71 -3.34
N ILE A 193 -4.49 -7.97 -2.89
CA ILE A 193 -4.20 -8.97 -1.85
C ILE A 193 -4.92 -8.63 -0.54
N ASN A 194 -4.92 -7.35 -0.14
CA ASN A 194 -5.62 -6.94 1.08
C ASN A 194 -7.15 -7.09 0.94
N GLU A 195 -7.71 -6.79 -0.23
CA GLU A 195 -9.14 -6.99 -0.52
C GLU A 195 -9.50 -8.48 -0.46
N ASP A 196 -8.65 -9.36 -1.01
CA ASP A 196 -8.82 -10.81 -0.96
C ASP A 196 -8.73 -11.35 0.47
N ALA A 197 -7.73 -10.93 1.24
CA ALA A 197 -7.58 -11.32 2.63
C ALA A 197 -8.78 -10.88 3.47
N ASN A 198 -9.29 -9.67 3.26
CA ASN A 198 -10.48 -9.17 3.95
C ASN A 198 -11.74 -9.97 3.56
N HIS A 199 -11.86 -10.36 2.30
CA HIS A 199 -12.95 -11.23 1.83
C HIS A 199 -12.90 -12.59 2.53
N LEU A 200 -11.75 -13.26 2.53
CA LEU A 200 -11.56 -14.54 3.21
C LEU A 200 -11.88 -14.44 4.71
N ARG A 201 -11.37 -13.41 5.41
CA ARG A 201 -11.71 -13.17 6.83
C ARG A 201 -13.20 -12.96 7.10
N SER A 202 -13.98 -12.57 6.09
CA SER A 202 -15.43 -12.45 6.23
C SER A 202 -16.15 -13.80 6.16
N LEU A 203 -15.49 -14.84 5.64
CA LEU A 203 -16.03 -16.20 5.53
C LEU A 203 -15.75 -17.04 6.78
N GLY A 204 -14.62 -16.82 7.45
CA GLY A 204 -14.18 -17.64 8.59
C GLY A 204 -13.01 -17.05 9.36
N ASP A 205 -12.78 -17.60 10.55
CA ASP A 205 -11.74 -17.19 11.49
C ASP A 205 -10.56 -18.17 11.57
N ILE A 206 -10.71 -19.37 11.01
CA ILE A 206 -9.65 -20.38 10.89
C ILE A 206 -9.26 -20.53 9.42
N PHE A 207 -7.98 -20.33 9.11
CA PHE A 207 -7.44 -20.44 7.75
C PHE A 207 -6.48 -21.62 7.64
N VAL A 208 -6.73 -22.52 6.70
CA VAL A 208 -5.97 -23.75 6.46
C VAL A 208 -5.50 -23.75 5.01
N THR A 209 -4.21 -24.03 4.80
CA THR A 209 -3.58 -24.14 3.48
C THR A 209 -2.97 -25.51 3.28
#